data_AF-A0A1V3WUF0-F1
#
_entry.id   AF-A0A1V3WUF0-F1
#
_cell.length_a   1.000
_cell.length_b   1.000
_cell.length_c   1.000
_cell.angle_alpha   90.00
_cell.angle_beta   90.00
_cell.angle_gamma   90.00
#
_symmetry.space_group_name_H-M   'P 1'
#
loop_
_entity.id
_entity.type
_entity.pdbx_description
1 polymer ?
#
loop_
_entity_poly.entity_id
_entity_poly.type
_entity_poly.pdbx_seq_one_letter_code
_entity_poly.pdbx_strand_id
1 'polypeptide(L)'
;MTAVNPGEASTPEARILVVDDEANIVELLSVSLKFQGFEVHTASNGVQALDRAREARPDAVILDVMMPGMDGFGVLRRLRADGIDARRCS
;
A
#
# COMPACT_ATOMS: atom_id res chain seq x y z
N MET A 1 -2.16 0.59 30.36
CA MET A 1 -0.71 0.81 30.20
C MET A 1 -0.11 -0.56 29.92
N THR A 2 -0.23 -1.03 28.67
CA THR A 2 0.24 -2.38 28.31
C THR A 2 1.65 -2.24 27.78
N ALA A 3 2.59 -2.88 28.47
CA ALA A 3 3.99 -2.91 28.12
C ALA A 3 4.19 -3.58 26.74
N VAL A 4 4.85 -2.89 25.82
CA VAL A 4 5.36 -3.47 24.57
C VAL A 4 6.78 -3.95 24.86
N ASN A 5 7.00 -5.26 24.72
CA ASN A 5 8.31 -5.88 24.94
C ASN A 5 9.28 -5.52 23.78
N PRO A 6 10.49 -5.03 24.06
CA PRO A 6 11.51 -4.78 23.05
C PRO A 6 12.26 -6.09 22.77
N GLY A 7 11.75 -6.94 21.86
CA GLY A 7 12.38 -8.24 21.61
C GLY A 7 11.92 -9.02 20.39
N GLU A 8 10.79 -8.69 19.77
CA GLU A 8 10.43 -9.26 18.48
C GLU A 8 10.81 -8.26 17.39
N ALA A 9 11.79 -8.60 16.55
CA ALA A 9 11.91 -7.97 15.25
C ALA A 9 10.65 -8.39 14.47
N SER A 10 9.56 -7.69 14.73
CA SER A 10 8.22 -7.98 14.23
C SER A 10 8.28 -7.87 12.72
N THR A 11 8.29 -9.02 12.05
CA THR A 11 8.06 -9.08 10.61
C THR A 11 6.75 -8.35 10.37
N PRO A 12 6.72 -7.33 9.48
CA PRO A 12 5.53 -6.53 9.29
C PRO A 12 4.33 -7.43 9.00
N GLU A 13 3.20 -7.18 9.68
CA GLU A 13 2.01 -8.06 9.60
C GLU A 13 1.50 -8.19 8.15
N ALA A 14 1.69 -7.13 7.36
CA ALA A 14 1.45 -7.10 5.92
C ALA A 14 2.20 -5.91 5.28
N ARG A 15 2.42 -5.99 3.97
CA ARG A 15 2.90 -4.88 3.14
C ARG A 15 1.74 -4.19 2.45
N ILE A 16 1.62 -2.87 2.63
CA ILE A 16 0.55 -2.06 2.07
C ILE A 16 1.15 -1.02 1.13
N LEU A 17 0.58 -0.90 -0.07
CA LEU A 17 0.89 0.18 -1.00
C LEU A 17 -0.24 1.21 -0.98
N VAL A 18 0.08 2.45 -0.62
CA VAL A 18 -0.84 3.60 -0.66
C VAL A 18 -0.58 4.43 -1.91
N VAL A 19 -1.62 4.70 -2.70
CA VAL A 19 -1.54 5.42 -3.97
C VAL A 19 -2.56 6.55 -3.97
N ASP A 20 -2.07 7.78 -3.91
CA ASP A 20 -2.89 9.00 -3.87
C ASP A 20 -2.01 10.18 -4.33
N ASP A 21 -2.54 11.13 -5.12
CA ASP A 21 -1.79 12.30 -5.60
C ASP A 21 -1.68 13.41 -4.54
N GLU A 22 -2.53 13.38 -3.51
CA GLU A 22 -2.50 14.29 -2.39
C GLU A 22 -1.51 13.82 -1.31
N ALA A 23 -0.35 14.48 -1.22
CA ALA A 23 0.72 14.12 -0.28
C ALA A 23 0.25 14.07 1.19
N ASN A 24 -0.69 14.93 1.59
CA ASN A 24 -1.24 14.96 2.94
C ASN A 24 -2.00 13.67 3.29
N ILE A 25 -2.76 13.12 2.33
CA ILE A 25 -3.51 11.87 2.51
C ILE A 25 -2.53 10.70 2.60
N VAL A 26 -1.55 10.66 1.70
CA VAL A 26 -0.49 9.64 1.71
C VAL A 26 0.24 9.61 3.04
N GLU A 27 0.64 10.78 3.57
CA GLU A 27 1.35 10.87 4.84
C GLU A 27 0.49 10.41 6.01
N LEU A 28 -0.76 10.89 6.10
CA LEU A 28 -1.71 10.50 7.14
C LEU A 28 -1.92 8.99 7.19
N LEU A 29 -2.20 8.37 6.04
CA LEU A 29 -2.40 6.92 5.93
C LEU A 29 -1.12 6.16 6.26
N SER A 30 0.03 6.63 5.75
CA SER A 30 1.32 5.99 6.01
C SER A 30 1.66 5.97 7.49
N VAL A 31 1.45 7.08 8.19
CA VAL A 31 1.68 7.18 9.63
C VAL A 31 0.73 6.23 10.38
N SER A 32 -0.57 6.29 10.08
CA SER A 32 -1.57 5.45 10.75
C SER A 32 -1.32 3.94 10.58
N LEU A 33 -0.96 3.50 9.37
CA LEU A 33 -0.70 2.09 9.07
C LEU A 33 0.64 1.62 9.66
N LYS A 34 1.69 2.45 9.61
CA LYS A 34 2.96 2.12 10.28
C LYS A 34 2.80 1.99 11.79
N PHE A 35 1.97 2.84 12.41
CA PHE A 35 1.63 2.73 13.84
C PHE A 35 0.94 1.41 14.19
N GLN A 36 0.25 0.78 13.24
CA GLN A 36 -0.38 -0.53 13.41
C GLN A 36 0.59 -1.70 13.16
N GLY A 37 1.84 -1.44 12.76
CA GLY A 37 2.85 -2.47 12.51
C GLY A 37 2.94 -2.95 11.06
N PHE A 38 2.27 -2.26 10.12
CA PHE A 38 2.38 -2.57 8.70
C PHE A 38 3.63 -1.93 8.06
N GLU A 39 4.18 -2.62 7.06
CA GLU A 39 5.14 -2.01 6.15
C GLU A 39 4.40 -1.25 5.07
N VAL A 40 4.68 0.05 4.93
CA VAL A 40 3.94 0.92 4.00
C VAL A 40 4.87 1.45 2.93
N HIS A 41 4.50 1.19 1.69
CA HIS A 41 5.04 1.81 0.49
C HIS A 41 4.05 2.83 -0.04
N THR A 42 4.56 3.88 -0.69
CA THR A 42 3.72 4.97 -1.21
C THR A 42 4.02 5.20 -2.69
N ALA A 43 3.02 5.71 -3.40
CA ALA A 43 3.15 6.21 -4.76
C ALA A 43 2.20 7.41 -4.96
N SER A 44 2.63 8.41 -5.72
CA SER A 44 1.82 9.61 -6.02
C SER A 44 1.17 9.61 -7.39
N ASN A 45 1.32 8.51 -8.14
CA ASN A 45 0.66 8.29 -9.41
C ASN A 45 0.67 6.80 -9.79
N GLY A 46 -0.11 6.43 -10.80
CA GLY A 46 -0.24 5.05 -11.26
C GLY A 46 1.03 4.41 -11.81
N VAL A 47 1.93 5.13 -12.47
CA VAL A 47 3.20 4.56 -12.96
C VAL A 47 4.07 4.15 -11.78
N GLN A 48 4.26 5.07 -10.82
CA GLN A 48 4.97 4.77 -9.58
C GLN A 48 4.30 3.63 -8.81
N ALA A 49 2.96 3.59 -8.80
CA ALA A 49 2.23 2.51 -8.13
C ALA A 49 2.55 1.14 -8.73
N LEU A 50 2.62 1.03 -10.05
CA LEU A 50 2.96 -0.23 -10.72
C LEU A 50 4.40 -0.66 -10.44
N ASP A 51 5.35 0.26 -10.51
CA ASP A 51 6.75 -0.05 -10.22
C ASP A 51 6.92 -0.50 -8.77
N ARG A 52 6.33 0.26 -7.83
CA ARG A 52 6.35 -0.09 -6.40
C ARG A 52 5.64 -1.39 -6.09
N ALA A 53 4.52 -1.68 -6.74
CA ALA A 53 3.82 -2.94 -6.53
C ALA A 53 4.65 -4.15 -7.00
N ARG A 54 5.41 -4.01 -8.09
CA ARG A 54 6.29 -5.08 -8.58
C ARG A 54 7.49 -5.33 -7.67
N GLU A 55 8.08 -4.26 -7.15
CA GLU A 55 9.22 -4.31 -6.25
C GLU A 55 8.83 -4.82 -4.86
N ALA A 56 7.84 -4.18 -4.25
CA ALA A 56 7.43 -4.44 -2.87
C ALA A 56 6.57 -5.70 -2.72
N ARG A 57 5.83 -6.09 -3.78
CA ARG A 57 4.80 -7.14 -3.77
C ARG A 57 3.87 -6.99 -2.56
N PRO A 58 3.09 -5.90 -2.51
CA PRO A 58 2.22 -5.62 -1.38
C PRO A 58 1.11 -6.67 -1.26
N ASP A 59 0.71 -6.96 -0.04
CA ASP A 59 -0.42 -7.83 0.29
C ASP A 59 -1.76 -7.10 0.11
N ALA A 60 -1.75 -5.78 0.23
CA ALA A 60 -2.91 -4.91 0.00
C ALA A 60 -2.52 -3.58 -0.68
N VAL A 61 -3.44 -3.04 -1.47
CA VAL A 61 -3.27 -1.74 -2.15
C VAL A 61 -4.45 -0.83 -1.81
N ILE A 62 -4.15 0.35 -1.29
CA ILE A 62 -5.10 1.45 -1.11
C ILE A 62 -4.86 2.43 -2.25
N LEU A 63 -5.85 2.56 -3.13
CA LEU A 63 -5.74 3.35 -4.35
C LEU A 63 -6.89 4.35 -4.40
N ASP A 64 -6.56 5.64 -4.54
CA ASP A 64 -7.57 6.63 -4.87
C ASP A 64 -8.00 6.48 -6.34
N VAL A 65 -9.31 6.52 -6.54
CA VAL A 65 -9.96 6.41 -7.86
C VAL A 65 -10.25 7.78 -8.47
N MET A 66 -10.16 8.86 -7.69
CA MET A 66 -10.46 10.22 -8.11
C MET A 66 -9.23 11.00 -8.62
N MET A 67 -8.06 10.37 -8.70
CA MET A 67 -6.84 10.97 -9.24
C MET A 67 -7.03 11.55 -10.66
N PRO A 68 -6.80 12.85 -10.89
CA PRO A 68 -6.89 13.45 -12.21
C PRO A 68 -5.71 13.02 -13.10
N GLY A 69 -6.01 12.48 -14.29
CA GLY A 69 -5.04 12.28 -15.36
C GLY A 69 -4.38 10.90 -15.45
N MET A 70 -4.56 10.01 -14.46
CA MET A 70 -4.05 8.63 -14.54
C MET A 70 -5.09 7.64 -14.04
N ASP A 71 -5.50 6.71 -14.90
CA ASP A 71 -6.62 5.80 -14.70
C ASP A 71 -6.31 4.83 -13.54
N GLY A 72 -6.82 5.11 -12.33
CA GLY A 72 -6.73 4.21 -11.18
C GLY A 72 -7.26 2.80 -11.52
N PHE A 73 -8.26 2.70 -12.40
CA PHE A 73 -8.72 1.42 -12.91
C PHE A 73 -7.69 0.74 -13.82
N GLY A 74 -6.88 1.50 -14.55
CA GLY A 74 -5.75 0.99 -15.34
C GLY A 74 -4.67 0.36 -14.45
N VAL A 75 -4.35 1.00 -13.33
CA VAL A 75 -3.44 0.45 -12.30
C VAL A 75 -4.01 -0.86 -11.77
N LEU A 76 -5.27 -0.87 -11.34
CA LEU A 76 -5.92 -2.07 -10.80
C LEU A 76 -5.93 -3.24 -11.82
N ARG A 77 -6.25 -2.96 -13.10
CA ARG A 77 -6.22 -3.96 -14.17
C ARG A 77 -4.82 -4.55 -14.34
N ARG A 78 -3.78 -3.71 -14.29
CA ARG A 78 -2.40 -4.16 -14.50
C ARG A 78 -1.85 -4.91 -13.29
N LEU A 79 -2.18 -4.49 -12.08
CA LEU A 79 -1.86 -5.23 -10.85
C LEU A 79 -2.48 -6.64 -10.85
N ARG A 80 -3.76 -6.74 -11.25
CA ARG A 80 -4.43 -8.03 -11.42
C ARG A 80 -3.78 -8.89 -12.50
N ALA A 81 -3.39 -8.28 -13.63
CA ALA A 81 -2.68 -8.99 -14.70
C ALA A 81 -1.29 -9.49 -14.25
N ASP A 82 -0.62 -8.75 -13.36
CA ASP A 82 0.67 -9.11 -12.78
C ASP A 82 0.53 -10.15 -11.64
N GLY A 83 -0.70 -10.64 -11.36
CA GLY A 83 -0.96 -11.67 -10.35
C GLY A 83 -0.91 -11.14 -8.90
N ILE A 84 -0.89 -9.83 -8.73
CA ILE A 84 -1.02 -9.15 -7.44
C ILE A 84 -2.52 -9.06 -7.14
N ASP A 85 -3.12 -10.19 -6.86
CA ASP A 85 -4.50 -10.27 -6.38
C ASP A 85 -4.42 -10.29 -4.85
N ALA A 86 -5.01 -9.27 -4.20
CA ALA A 86 -5.22 -9.27 -2.76
C ALA A 86 -5.93 -10.58 -2.44
N ARG A 87 -5.22 -11.49 -1.75
CA ARG A 87 -5.63 -12.89 -1.62
C ARG A 87 -7.07 -12.94 -1.15
N ARG A 88 -7.92 -13.58 -1.95
CA ARG A 88 -9.28 -13.93 -1.58
C ARG A 88 -9.17 -14.86 -0.37
N CYS A 89 -9.41 -14.35 0.84
CA CYS A 89 -9.57 -15.20 2.01
C CYS A 89 -10.71 -16.18 1.72
N SER A 90 -10.41 -17.48 1.86
CA SER A 90 -11.37 -18.56 1.81
C SER A 90 -12.01 -18.79 3.18
#